data_AF-A0A1I5NTR6-F1
#
_entry.id   AF-A0A1I5NTR6-F1
#
_cell.length_a   1.000
_cell.length_b   1.000
_cell.length_c   1.000
_cell.angle_alpha   90.00
_cell.angle_beta   90.00
_cell.angle_gamma   90.00
#
_symmetry.space_group_name_H-M   'P 1'
#
loop_
_entity.id
_entity.type
_entity.pdbx_description
1 polymer ?
#
loop_
_entity_poly.entity_id
_entity_poly.type
_entity_poly.pdbx_seq_one_letter_code
_entity_poly.pdbx_strand_id
1 'polypeptide(L)'
;MDLVEFLRARLDRDEQTARACSGAPWLATPSGTVSTDPGTGDAGTGDADTGEPAYVATAENGAYAEHIARHDPFRTLAEVAARRQILDEYEKQSWILGQGHRTPELEAAQSVREKVLRLLALPYATHPAYQEEWRP
;
A
#
# COMPACT_ATOMS: atom_id res chain seq x y z
N MET A 1 -17.78 10.15 -7.98
CA MET A 1 -16.81 9.36 -7.21
C MET A 1 -16.77 9.92 -5.81
N ASP A 2 -17.09 9.12 -4.81
CA ASP A 2 -16.90 9.50 -3.41
C ASP A 2 -15.47 9.18 -2.91
N LEU A 3 -15.17 9.56 -1.67
CA LEU A 3 -13.85 9.35 -1.05
C LEU A 3 -13.47 7.87 -0.93
N VAL A 4 -14.43 6.98 -0.64
CA VAL A 4 -14.17 5.53 -0.50
C VAL A 4 -13.88 4.92 -1.87
N GLU A 5 -14.70 5.24 -2.87
CA GLU A 5 -14.49 4.84 -4.27
C GLU A 5 -13.14 5.33 -4.79
N PHE A 6 -12.75 6.57 -4.47
CA PHE A 6 -11.45 7.11 -4.84
C PHE A 6 -10.30 6.33 -4.21
N LEU A 7 -10.33 6.12 -2.89
CA LEU A 7 -9.30 5.38 -2.16
C LEU A 7 -9.19 3.94 -2.66
N ARG A 8 -10.31 3.25 -2.91
CA ARG A 8 -10.31 1.91 -3.51
C ARG A 8 -9.61 1.90 -4.87
N ALA A 9 -9.97 2.83 -5.75
CA ALA A 9 -9.34 2.92 -7.06
C ALA A 9 -7.82 3.20 -7.00
N ARG A 10 -7.36 3.95 -5.99
CA ARG A 10 -5.91 4.18 -5.77
C ARG A 10 -5.22 2.91 -5.27
N LEU A 11 -5.79 2.26 -4.27
CA LEU A 11 -5.26 1.02 -3.70
C LEU A 11 -5.23 -0.12 -4.74
N ASP A 12 -6.21 -0.19 -5.63
CA ASP A 12 -6.24 -1.17 -6.72
C ASP A 12 -5.10 -0.92 -7.72
N ARG A 13 -4.82 0.35 -8.04
CA ARG A 13 -3.70 0.71 -8.92
C ARG A 13 -2.36 0.40 -8.27
N ASP A 14 -2.22 0.69 -6.98
CA ASP A 14 -1.01 0.42 -6.20
C ASP A 14 -0.77 -1.09 -6.11
N GLU A 15 -1.81 -1.89 -5.80
CA GLU A 15 -1.73 -3.35 -5.82
C GLU A 15 -1.37 -3.89 -7.20
N GLN A 16 -2.03 -3.43 -8.25
CA GLN A 16 -1.75 -3.89 -9.61
C GLN A 16 -0.29 -3.64 -9.99
N THR A 17 0.23 -2.45 -9.63
CA THR A 17 1.62 -2.09 -9.90
C THR A 17 2.58 -2.97 -9.09
N ALA A 18 2.31 -3.18 -7.80
CA ALA A 18 3.13 -4.05 -6.97
C ALA A 18 3.11 -5.51 -7.45
N ARG A 19 1.95 -6.06 -7.82
CA ARG A 19 1.83 -7.44 -8.35
C ARG A 19 2.53 -7.63 -9.69
N ALA A 20 2.69 -6.56 -10.48
CA ALA A 20 3.40 -6.61 -11.76
C ALA A 20 4.92 -6.67 -11.59
N CYS A 21 5.44 -6.33 -10.40
CA CYS A 21 6.85 -6.50 -10.06
C CYS A 21 7.16 -7.97 -9.72
N SER A 22 8.45 -8.32 -9.73
CA SER A 22 8.93 -9.66 -9.38
C SER A 22 8.45 -10.13 -7.99
N GLY A 23 8.21 -11.44 -7.84
CA GLY A 23 7.76 -12.06 -6.59
C GLY A 23 8.86 -12.25 -5.54
N ALA A 24 9.87 -11.40 -5.53
CA ALA A 24 11.04 -11.47 -4.65
C ALA A 24 11.26 -10.12 -3.96
N PRO A 25 11.62 -10.09 -2.65
CA PRO A 25 11.94 -8.85 -1.95
C PRO A 25 13.05 -8.07 -2.65
N TRP A 26 13.13 -6.77 -2.44
CA TRP A 26 14.21 -5.96 -3.01
C TRP A 26 15.32 -5.74 -1.98
N LEU A 27 16.56 -5.86 -2.43
CA LEU A 27 17.77 -5.61 -1.64
C LEU A 27 18.54 -4.43 -2.22
N ALA A 28 18.93 -3.50 -1.36
CA ALA A 28 19.82 -2.41 -1.69
C ALA A 28 21.27 -2.76 -1.33
N THR A 29 22.20 -2.35 -2.17
CA THR A 29 23.64 -2.41 -1.88
C THR A 29 24.17 -1.01 -1.53
N PRO A 30 25.27 -0.92 -0.75
CA PRO A 30 25.93 0.37 -0.49
C PRO A 30 26.41 1.10 -1.75
N SER A 31 26.64 0.36 -2.85
CA SER A 31 27.01 0.91 -4.15
C SER A 31 25.85 1.58 -4.90
N GLY A 32 24.64 1.61 -4.32
CA GLY A 32 23.46 2.22 -4.92
C GLY A 32 22.69 1.31 -5.87
N THR A 33 22.96 0.00 -5.90
CA THR A 33 22.21 -0.94 -6.74
C THR A 33 21.05 -1.56 -5.96
N VAL A 34 19.92 -1.74 -6.63
CA VAL A 34 18.76 -2.48 -6.12
C VAL A 34 18.53 -3.70 -7.00
N SER A 35 18.43 -4.88 -6.39
CA SER A 35 18.17 -6.14 -7.06
C SER A 35 17.14 -6.96 -6.28
N THR A 36 16.53 -7.95 -6.91
CA THR A 36 15.67 -8.90 -6.21
C THR A 36 16.49 -9.83 -5.34
N ASP A 37 16.00 -10.17 -4.16
CA ASP A 37 16.48 -11.25 -3.32
C ASP A 37 15.82 -12.55 -3.77
N PRO A 38 16.51 -13.45 -4.49
CA PRO A 38 15.94 -14.75 -4.86
C PRO A 38 15.62 -15.61 -3.62
N GLY A 39 16.04 -15.18 -2.43
CA GLY A 39 16.03 -15.98 -1.22
C GLY A 39 17.15 -17.02 -1.31
N THR A 40 17.87 -17.23 -0.21
CA THR A 40 18.61 -18.48 -0.07
C THR A 40 17.55 -19.57 0.10
N GLY A 41 17.08 -20.15 -1.01
CA GLY A 41 16.33 -21.41 -0.95
C GLY A 41 17.13 -22.36 -0.08
N ASP A 42 16.49 -22.94 0.95
CA ASP A 42 17.11 -23.94 1.79
C ASP A 42 17.77 -24.98 0.87
N ALA A 43 19.09 -25.12 0.96
CA ALA A 43 19.91 -25.95 0.09
C ALA A 43 19.69 -27.47 0.34
N GLY A 44 18.46 -27.86 0.67
CA GLY A 44 18.07 -29.16 1.19
C GLY A 44 17.23 -30.02 0.25
N THR A 45 16.76 -29.52 -0.90
CA THR A 45 16.10 -30.38 -1.90
C THR A 45 16.54 -29.96 -3.31
N GLY A 46 17.12 -30.91 -4.04
CA GLY A 46 17.97 -30.69 -5.22
C GLY A 46 17.24 -30.31 -6.51
N ASP A 47 16.39 -29.29 -6.46
CA ASP A 47 15.80 -28.66 -7.65
C ASP A 47 15.49 -27.18 -7.37
N ALA A 48 16.45 -26.47 -6.77
CA ALA A 48 16.34 -25.03 -6.57
C ALA A 48 16.85 -24.33 -7.83
N ASP A 49 15.92 -23.95 -8.72
CA ASP A 49 16.11 -22.83 -9.64
C ASP A 49 16.25 -21.55 -8.81
N THR A 50 17.36 -21.41 -8.08
CA THR A 50 17.79 -20.15 -7.47
C THR A 50 18.16 -19.21 -8.61
N GLY A 51 17.15 -18.61 -9.21
CA GLY A 51 17.32 -17.65 -10.29
C GLY A 51 18.28 -16.54 -9.88
N GLU A 52 19.11 -16.09 -10.81
CA GLU A 52 20.01 -14.97 -10.57
C GLU A 52 19.20 -13.73 -10.10
N PRO A 53 19.74 -12.95 -9.15
CA PRO A 53 19.07 -11.74 -8.69
C PRO A 53 18.81 -10.80 -9.86
N ALA A 54 17.53 -10.50 -10.13
CA ALA A 54 17.14 -9.60 -11.19
C ALA A 54 17.45 -8.15 -10.82
N TYR A 55 17.93 -7.39 -11.79
CA TYR A 55 18.18 -5.96 -11.65
C TYR A 55 16.86 -5.18 -11.53
N VAL A 56 16.75 -4.31 -10.52
CA VAL A 56 15.60 -3.41 -10.33
C VAL A 56 15.97 -1.98 -10.71
N ALA A 57 17.03 -1.43 -10.12
CA ALA A 57 17.44 -0.05 -10.33
C ALA A 57 18.89 0.22 -9.92
N THR A 58 19.42 1.35 -10.39
CA THR A 58 20.64 1.98 -9.85
C THR A 58 20.29 3.39 -9.42
N ALA A 59 20.75 3.76 -8.23
CA ALA A 59 20.55 5.06 -7.64
C ALA A 59 21.91 5.72 -7.37
N GLU A 60 21.90 7.05 -7.18
CA GLU A 60 23.12 7.85 -6.99
C GLU A 60 23.97 7.39 -5.79
N ASN A 61 23.32 6.88 -4.74
CA ASN A 61 23.98 6.41 -3.53
C ASN A 61 23.15 5.34 -2.81
N GLY A 62 23.75 4.73 -1.78
CA GLY A 62 23.11 3.69 -0.96
C GLY A 62 21.82 4.15 -0.27
N ALA A 63 21.68 5.43 0.10
CA ALA A 63 20.46 5.92 0.78
C ALA A 63 19.25 5.94 -0.16
N TYR A 64 19.45 6.31 -1.43
CA TYR A 64 18.38 6.23 -2.43
C TYR A 64 18.04 4.78 -2.78
N ALA A 65 19.04 3.91 -2.89
CA ALA A 65 18.81 2.48 -3.09
C ALA A 65 18.04 1.86 -1.92
N GLU A 66 18.38 2.21 -0.68
CA GLU A 66 17.66 1.78 0.52
C GLU A 66 16.22 2.28 0.49
N HIS A 67 15.97 3.55 0.14
CA HIS A 67 14.62 4.07 0.02
C HIS A 67 13.78 3.31 -1.01
N ILE A 68 14.35 2.99 -2.18
CA ILE A 68 13.68 2.20 -3.22
C ILE A 68 13.40 0.78 -2.72
N ALA A 69 14.41 0.10 -2.18
CA ALA A 69 14.25 -1.26 -1.65
C ALA A 69 13.25 -1.33 -0.50
N ARG A 70 13.15 -0.28 0.34
CA ARG A 70 12.16 -0.21 1.41
C ARG A 70 10.73 -0.05 0.90
N HIS A 71 10.52 0.32 -0.36
CA HIS A 71 9.21 0.37 -1.01
C HIS A 71 9.05 -0.81 -1.99
N ASP A 72 9.57 -1.98 -1.60
CA ASP A 72 9.42 -3.20 -2.38
C ASP A 72 7.94 -3.61 -2.52
N PRO A 73 7.62 -4.45 -3.52
CA PRO A 73 6.26 -4.89 -3.80
C PRO A 73 5.54 -5.55 -2.61
N PHE A 74 6.23 -6.35 -1.78
CA PHE A 74 5.58 -7.05 -0.67
C PHE A 74 5.11 -6.06 0.39
N ARG A 75 5.94 -5.06 0.71
CA ARG A 75 5.53 -4.00 1.62
C ARG A 75 4.34 -3.22 1.05
N THR A 76 4.36 -2.83 -0.22
CA THR A 76 3.23 -2.13 -0.85
C THR A 76 1.95 -2.95 -0.76
N LEU A 77 2.01 -4.26 -1.02
CA LEU A 77 0.85 -5.16 -0.89
C LEU A 77 0.33 -5.24 0.56
N ALA A 78 1.23 -5.32 1.54
CA ALA A 78 0.86 -5.32 2.95
C ALA A 78 0.19 -3.98 3.37
N GLU A 79 0.72 -2.85 2.89
CA GLU A 79 0.12 -1.54 3.13
C GLU A 79 -1.26 -1.40 2.47
N VAL A 80 -1.43 -1.89 1.23
CA VAL A 80 -2.73 -1.93 0.55
C VAL A 80 -3.73 -2.77 1.32
N ALA A 81 -3.34 -3.97 1.76
CA ALA A 81 -4.21 -4.86 2.54
C ALA A 81 -4.67 -4.21 3.85
N ALA A 82 -3.76 -3.56 4.58
CA ALA A 82 -4.10 -2.83 5.80
C ALA A 82 -5.06 -1.67 5.54
N ARG A 83 -4.81 -0.87 4.50
CA ARG A 83 -5.68 0.27 4.14
C ARG A 83 -7.07 -0.19 3.69
N ARG A 84 -7.18 -1.31 2.97
CA ARG A 84 -8.48 -1.89 2.61
C ARG A 84 -9.29 -2.29 3.84
N GLN A 85 -8.67 -2.90 4.85
CA GLN A 85 -9.37 -3.23 6.10
C GLN A 85 -9.91 -1.97 6.82
N ILE A 86 -9.20 -0.84 6.75
CA ILE A 86 -9.68 0.44 7.29
C ILE A 86 -10.93 0.91 6.53
N LEU A 87 -10.93 0.81 5.19
CA LEU A 87 -12.09 1.18 4.38
C LEU A 87 -13.29 0.26 4.65
N ASP A 88 -13.07 -1.05 4.73
CA ASP A 88 -14.14 -2.02 4.99
C ASP A 88 -14.76 -1.81 6.38
N GLU A 89 -13.96 -1.48 7.38
CA GLU A 89 -14.47 -1.12 8.71
C GLU A 89 -15.26 0.19 8.67
N TYR A 90 -14.82 1.21 7.94
CA TYR A 90 -15.59 2.45 7.77
C TYR A 90 -16.97 2.19 7.13
N GLU A 91 -17.00 1.41 6.04
CA GLU A 91 -18.26 1.09 5.34
C GLU A 91 -19.19 0.24 6.20
N LYS A 92 -18.65 -0.76 6.90
CA LYS A 92 -19.42 -1.59 7.83
C LYS A 92 -20.12 -0.74 8.89
N GLN A 93 -19.39 0.19 9.52
CA GLN A 93 -19.98 1.06 10.55
C GLN A 93 -20.97 2.06 9.95
N SER A 94 -20.69 2.60 8.76
CA SER A 94 -21.62 3.44 8.01
C SER A 94 -22.95 2.71 7.75
N TRP A 95 -22.87 1.45 7.33
CA TRP A 95 -24.04 0.60 7.10
C TRP A 95 -24.85 0.36 8.38
N ILE A 96 -24.20 0.01 9.49
CA ILE A 96 -24.87 -0.20 10.80
C ILE A 96 -25.65 1.05 11.23
N LEU A 97 -25.02 2.23 11.10
CA LEU A 97 -25.64 3.53 11.38
C LEU A 97 -26.83 3.82 10.45
N GLY A 98 -26.74 3.39 9.19
CA GLY A 98 -27.82 3.47 8.21
C GLY A 98 -29.04 2.62 8.56
N GLN A 99 -28.88 1.54 9.35
CA GLN A 99 -29.98 0.67 9.80
C GLN A 99 -30.74 1.22 11.03
N GLY A 100 -30.51 2.48 11.42
CA GLY A 100 -31.20 3.12 12.56
C GLY A 100 -30.49 2.99 13.91
N HIS A 101 -29.29 2.43 13.95
CA HIS A 101 -28.47 2.33 15.17
C HIS A 101 -27.69 3.63 15.45
N ARG A 102 -28.36 4.79 15.39
CA ARG A 102 -27.71 6.09 15.57
C ARG A 102 -27.76 6.52 17.03
N THR A 103 -26.59 6.55 17.66
CA THR A 103 -26.37 7.26 18.92
C THR A 103 -25.31 8.33 18.70
N PRO A 104 -25.28 9.41 19.52
CA PRO A 104 -24.26 10.45 19.41
C PRO A 104 -22.83 9.91 19.45
N GLU A 105 -22.57 8.87 20.24
CA GLU A 105 -21.26 8.23 20.37
C GLU A 105 -20.84 7.53 19.08
N LEU A 106 -21.77 6.82 18.42
CA LEU A 106 -21.50 6.13 17.17
C LEU A 106 -21.32 7.10 16.01
N GLU A 107 -22.08 8.20 15.97
CA GLU A 107 -21.91 9.28 14.98
C GLU A 107 -20.56 10.00 15.14
N ALA A 108 -20.16 10.30 16.38
CA ALA A 108 -18.85 10.87 16.66
C ALA A 108 -17.72 9.91 16.24
N ALA A 109 -17.85 8.62 16.55
CA ALA A 109 -16.88 7.62 16.14
C ALA A 109 -16.80 7.49 14.61
N GLN A 110 -17.92 7.60 13.89
CA GLN A 110 -17.93 7.57 12.43
C GLN A 110 -17.26 8.80 11.82
N SER A 111 -17.49 9.98 12.40
CA SER A 111 -16.83 11.23 11.98
C SER A 111 -15.29 11.14 12.11
N VAL A 112 -14.80 10.50 13.18
CA VAL A 112 -13.37 10.24 13.35
C VAL A 112 -12.85 9.29 12.27
N ARG A 113 -13.59 8.23 11.92
CA ARG A 113 -13.19 7.32 10.83
C ARG A 113 -13.16 8.04 9.48
N GLU A 114 -14.13 8.90 9.19
CA GLU A 114 -14.11 9.72 7.97
C GLU A 114 -12.85 10.61 7.92
N LYS A 115 -12.45 11.21 9.05
CA LYS A 115 -11.20 11.97 9.14
C LYS A 115 -9.97 11.11 8.85
N VAL A 116 -9.94 9.85 9.31
CA VAL A 116 -8.86 8.90 8.96
C VAL A 116 -8.81 8.66 7.45
N LEU A 117 -9.94 8.49 6.79
CA LEU A 117 -10.01 8.33 5.33
C LEU A 117 -9.47 9.56 4.59
N ARG A 118 -9.81 10.77 5.04
CA ARG A 118 -9.26 12.02 4.49
C ARG A 118 -7.73 12.09 4.64
N LEU A 119 -7.19 11.65 5.78
CA LEU A 119 -5.74 11.55 5.99
C LEU A 119 -5.09 10.50 5.09
N LEU A 120 -5.75 9.36 4.85
CA LEU A 120 -5.28 8.34 3.91
C LEU A 120 -5.29 8.82 2.46
N ALA A 121 -6.09 9.85 2.12
CA ALA A 121 -6.14 10.43 0.78
C ALA A 121 -5.01 11.43 0.50
N LEU A 122 -4.33 11.95 1.53
CA LEU A 122 -3.29 12.97 1.40
C LEU A 122 -2.13 12.60 0.44
N PRO A 123 -1.62 11.35 0.41
CA PRO A 123 -0.60 10.96 -0.55
C PRO A 123 -1.02 11.14 -2.02
N TYR A 124 -2.33 11.21 -2.27
CA TYR A 124 -2.91 11.35 -3.61
C TYR A 124 -3.41 12.78 -3.90
N ALA A 125 -3.05 13.78 -3.09
CA ALA A 125 -3.55 15.16 -3.24
C ALA A 125 -3.21 15.82 -4.59
N THR A 126 -2.19 15.34 -5.30
CA THR A 126 -1.82 15.81 -6.64
C THR A 126 -2.56 15.05 -7.76
N HIS A 127 -3.35 14.03 -7.42
CA HIS A 127 -4.07 13.24 -8.42
C HIS A 127 -5.23 14.06 -9.02
N PRO A 128 -5.45 14.05 -10.35
CA PRO A 128 -6.51 14.87 -10.98
C PRO A 128 -7.94 14.60 -10.50
N ALA A 129 -8.21 13.38 -10.04
CA ALA A 129 -9.50 12.99 -9.47
C ALA A 129 -9.62 13.26 -7.95
N TYR A 130 -8.57 13.79 -7.31
CA TYR A 130 -8.62 14.22 -5.92
C TYR A 130 -9.52 15.45 -5.80
N GLN A 131 -10.42 15.47 -4.82
CA GLN A 131 -11.30 16.61 -4.56
C GLN A 131 -10.83 17.38 -3.32
N GLU A 132 -10.79 18.71 -3.42
CA GLU A 132 -10.28 19.57 -2.35
C GLU A 132 -11.11 19.46 -1.05
N GLU A 133 -12.39 19.11 -1.15
CA GLU A 133 -13.27 18.81 0.00
C GLU A 133 -12.80 17.63 0.86
N TRP A 134 -11.96 16.74 0.32
CA TRP A 134 -11.37 15.63 1.07
C TRP A 134 -10.15 16.06 1.88
N ARG A 135 -9.64 17.28 1.69
CA ARG A 135 -8.55 17.80 2.51
C ARG A 135 -9.03 17.95 3.97
N PRO A 136 -8.27 17.44 4.97
CA PRO A 136 -8.64 17.52 6.38
C PRO A 136 -8.78 18.93 6.94
#